data_AF-A0A521DZ09-F1
#
_entry.id   AF-A0A521DZ09-F1
#
_cell.length_a   1.000
_cell.length_b   1.000
_cell.length_c   1.000
_cell.angle_alpha   90.00
_cell.angle_beta   90.00
_cell.angle_gamma   90.00
#
_symmetry.space_group_name_H-M   'P 1'
#
loop_
_entity.id
_entity.type
_entity.pdbx_description
1 polymer ?
#
loop_
_entity_poly.entity_id
_entity_poly.type
_entity_poly.pdbx_seq_one_letter_code
_entity_poly.pdbx_strand_id
1 'polypeptide(L)'
;MPDITGTNGNDDIDVNNDTGTLNGSPAGTPIDNIRGRGGDDDVDINNSTITGNVIGNAGSDTITVTSSTIGGRIASGSDDDTVDISGSSVGNIRLGSGNDTLNFTSTSVSGDLRGGGGTDTLNLPVGTVITDTNFGVINVVDGVGYTLSSGTFTLPSGITVTYSAFENGSGVPCFTRDTHILTQDGMKAIQALRIGDMVPTMGCDPQPIRWIGRRQFDRAALLVNPRLLPVRILAGALGEGLPHRDLLVSRQHRMLVQSRIAERMFGTTEVLIPAIKLTSLPGIYIDEAVQSVEYFHLLFDRHHVIFAEDAPTESLFTGVEALKSLGSEARQEIFEIFPELIENHGENPARFIPCGRQQSHLIQRHLKNNKPLLQRNGA
;
A
#
# COMPACT_ATOMS: atom_id res chain seq x y z
N MET A 1 11.96 -12.41 34.63
CA MET A 1 10.69 -12.73 33.96
C MET A 1 11.07 -13.60 32.77
N PRO A 2 10.53 -14.82 32.60
CA PRO A 2 10.81 -15.66 31.43
C PRO A 2 10.34 -15.00 30.13
N ASP A 3 11.01 -15.36 29.03
CA ASP A 3 10.55 -15.08 27.68
C ASP A 3 9.74 -16.27 27.15
N ILE A 4 8.71 -16.01 26.35
CA ILE A 4 8.07 -17.01 25.50
C ILE A 4 8.67 -16.88 24.10
N THR A 5 9.24 -17.95 23.59
CA THR A 5 9.79 -18.00 22.23
C THR A 5 9.23 -19.24 21.53
N GLY A 6 8.45 -19.00 20.49
CA GLY A 6 7.89 -20.02 19.61
C GLY A 6 8.97 -20.75 18.79
N THR A 7 8.48 -21.50 17.82
CA THR A 7 9.19 -22.44 16.99
C THR A 7 9.43 -21.84 15.60
N ASN A 8 9.26 -22.58 14.51
CA ASN A 8 9.23 -22.01 13.15
C ASN A 8 7.99 -22.53 12.40
N GLY A 9 7.01 -23.06 13.14
CA GLY A 9 5.69 -23.37 12.64
C GLY A 9 4.68 -22.77 13.62
N ASN A 10 3.41 -22.84 13.25
CA ASN A 10 2.33 -22.16 13.96
C ASN A 10 2.30 -22.51 15.46
N ASP A 11 2.42 -21.48 16.28
CA ASP A 11 2.41 -21.57 17.72
C ASP A 11 1.18 -20.86 18.32
N ASP A 12 0.69 -21.41 19.42
CA ASP A 12 -0.35 -20.84 20.25
C ASP A 12 0.27 -20.34 21.57
N ILE A 13 0.26 -19.02 21.78
CA ILE A 13 0.88 -18.34 22.91
C ILE A 13 -0.18 -17.60 23.71
N ASP A 14 -0.60 -18.19 24.82
CA ASP A 14 -1.49 -17.53 25.78
C ASP A 14 -0.71 -16.89 26.93
N VAL A 15 -1.06 -15.66 27.31
CA VAL A 15 -0.64 -15.03 28.55
C VAL A 15 -1.86 -14.45 29.28
N ASN A 16 -2.28 -15.12 30.34
CA ASN A 16 -3.47 -14.79 31.11
C ASN A 16 -3.10 -14.54 32.58
N ASN A 17 -3.43 -13.36 33.11
CA ASN A 17 -3.06 -12.96 34.49
C ASN A 17 -1.56 -13.20 34.78
N ASP A 18 -0.70 -12.70 33.90
CA ASP A 18 0.76 -12.84 33.90
C ASP A 18 1.29 -14.27 33.78
N THR A 19 0.43 -15.27 33.55
CA THR A 19 0.82 -16.67 33.39
C THR A 19 0.84 -17.02 31.91
N GLY A 20 2.02 -17.41 31.41
CA GLY A 20 2.24 -17.75 30.02
C GLY A 20 2.26 -19.24 29.72
N THR A 21 1.71 -19.62 28.57
CA THR A 21 1.86 -20.95 27.95
C THR A 21 2.34 -20.83 26.51
N LEU A 22 3.01 -21.88 26.02
CA LEU A 22 3.34 -22.08 24.62
C LEU A 22 2.82 -23.45 24.21
N ASN A 23 1.87 -23.50 23.29
CA ASN A 23 1.17 -24.71 22.86
C ASN A 23 0.63 -25.50 24.07
N GLY A 24 -0.01 -24.79 25.00
CA GLY A 24 -0.54 -25.33 26.27
C GLY A 24 0.50 -25.73 27.33
N SER A 25 1.80 -25.66 27.01
CA SER A 25 2.87 -25.97 27.97
C SER A 25 3.25 -24.73 28.79
N PRO A 26 3.32 -24.81 30.13
CA PRO A 26 3.70 -23.66 30.97
C PRO A 26 5.05 -23.06 30.57
N ALA A 27 5.06 -21.76 30.27
CA ALA A 27 6.25 -20.98 29.91
C ALA A 27 6.72 -20.06 31.05
N GLY A 28 5.87 -19.83 32.05
CA GLY A 28 6.21 -19.20 33.33
C GLY A 28 5.44 -17.92 33.62
N THR A 29 5.87 -17.17 34.64
CA THR A 29 5.22 -15.94 35.11
C THR A 29 6.18 -15.08 35.93
N PRO A 30 6.12 -13.73 35.87
CA PRO A 30 5.52 -12.91 34.80
C PRO A 30 6.36 -12.96 33.52
N ILE A 31 5.79 -12.61 32.37
CA ILE A 31 6.46 -12.71 31.07
C ILE A 31 7.23 -11.42 30.71
N ASP A 32 8.46 -11.55 30.21
CA ASP A 32 9.27 -10.41 29.76
C ASP A 32 9.05 -10.10 28.28
N ASN A 33 9.31 -11.06 27.38
CA ASN A 33 9.07 -10.91 25.94
C ASN A 33 8.30 -12.11 25.37
N ILE A 34 7.62 -11.85 24.26
CA ILE A 34 6.96 -12.86 23.42
C ILE A 34 7.52 -12.76 22.00
N ARG A 35 7.88 -13.90 21.41
CA ARG A 35 8.32 -14.01 20.01
C ARG A 35 7.70 -15.25 19.36
N GLY A 36 6.87 -15.08 18.34
CA GLY A 36 6.29 -16.18 17.55
C GLY A 36 7.34 -16.91 16.71
N ARG A 37 8.06 -16.12 15.88
CA ARG A 37 9.20 -16.42 14.99
C ARG A 37 8.81 -16.76 13.57
N GLY A 38 8.11 -17.86 13.33
CA GLY A 38 7.85 -18.34 11.98
C GLY A 38 6.65 -19.25 11.98
N GLY A 39 5.81 -19.17 10.95
CA GLY A 39 4.50 -19.83 10.96
C GLY A 39 3.42 -18.83 11.29
N ASP A 40 2.16 -19.22 11.12
CA ASP A 40 1.03 -18.33 11.44
C ASP A 40 0.72 -18.51 12.94
N ASP A 41 1.22 -17.59 13.76
CA ASP A 41 1.16 -17.69 15.22
C ASP A 41 -0.07 -16.97 15.79
N ASP A 42 -0.67 -17.53 16.85
CA ASP A 42 -1.74 -16.90 17.62
C ASP A 42 -1.20 -16.51 19.00
N VAL A 43 -1.30 -15.22 19.34
CA VAL A 43 -0.78 -14.65 20.58
C VAL A 43 -1.92 -13.95 21.32
N ASP A 44 -2.46 -14.55 22.37
CA ASP A 44 -3.50 -13.95 23.22
C ASP A 44 -2.92 -13.46 24.56
N ILE A 45 -3.02 -12.17 24.84
CA ILE A 45 -2.56 -11.53 26.07
C ILE A 45 -3.73 -10.85 26.76
N ASN A 46 -4.10 -11.36 27.93
CA ASN A 46 -5.24 -10.87 28.68
C ASN A 46 -4.89 -10.58 30.15
N ASN A 47 -5.28 -9.40 30.62
CA ASN A 47 -5.09 -8.93 31.99
C ASN A 47 -3.66 -9.14 32.51
N SER A 48 -2.67 -8.83 31.67
CA SER A 48 -1.26 -9.16 31.91
C SER A 48 -0.33 -7.96 31.69
N THR A 49 0.86 -8.04 32.26
CA THR A 49 1.95 -7.09 32.05
C THR A 49 3.12 -7.79 31.37
N ILE A 50 3.42 -7.38 30.14
CA ILE A 50 4.63 -7.76 29.41
C ILE A 50 5.61 -6.59 29.51
N THR A 51 6.77 -6.80 30.14
CA THR A 51 7.74 -5.71 30.35
C THR A 51 8.45 -5.31 29.06
N GLY A 52 8.69 -6.28 28.17
CA GLY A 52 9.39 -6.14 26.91
C GLY A 52 8.45 -6.10 25.71
N ASN A 53 8.80 -6.84 24.67
CA ASN A 53 8.17 -6.77 23.35
C ASN A 53 7.31 -7.98 23.05
N VAL A 54 6.29 -7.77 22.20
CA VAL A 54 5.50 -8.81 21.56
C VAL A 54 5.80 -8.77 20.07
N ILE A 55 6.30 -9.87 19.50
CA ILE A 55 6.79 -9.91 18.12
C ILE A 55 6.28 -11.18 17.41
N GLY A 56 5.50 -11.05 16.34
CA GLY A 56 5.06 -12.18 15.51
C GLY A 56 6.22 -12.74 14.66
N ASN A 57 6.76 -11.89 13.79
CA ASN A 57 7.84 -12.10 12.82
C ASN A 57 7.40 -12.54 11.43
N ALA A 58 7.22 -13.82 11.12
CA ALA A 58 7.01 -14.27 9.75
C ALA A 58 5.90 -15.30 9.70
N GLY A 59 5.00 -15.19 8.71
CA GLY A 59 3.70 -15.86 8.77
C GLY A 59 2.61 -14.84 9.03
N SER A 60 1.36 -15.21 8.78
CA SER A 60 0.20 -14.34 9.01
C SER A 60 -0.23 -14.45 10.46
N ASP A 61 0.34 -13.59 11.31
CA ASP A 61 0.22 -13.69 12.76
C ASP A 61 -1.05 -12.99 13.27
N THR A 62 -1.65 -13.54 14.33
CA THR A 62 -2.73 -12.89 15.09
C THR A 62 -2.23 -12.53 16.48
N ILE A 63 -2.27 -11.25 16.84
CA ILE A 63 -1.85 -10.75 18.16
C ILE A 63 -3.04 -10.05 18.82
N THR A 64 -3.60 -10.68 19.85
CA THR A 64 -4.71 -10.15 20.64
C THR A 64 -4.20 -9.66 21.99
N VAL A 65 -4.51 -8.40 22.34
CA VAL A 65 -4.11 -7.78 23.61
C VAL A 65 -5.29 -7.08 24.26
N THR A 66 -5.75 -7.61 25.39
CA THR A 66 -6.93 -7.14 26.11
C THR A 66 -6.59 -6.78 27.56
N SER A 67 -7.00 -5.58 27.99
CA SER A 67 -6.84 -5.09 29.37
C SER A 67 -5.42 -5.26 29.93
N SER A 68 -4.41 -5.09 29.09
CA SER A 68 -3.02 -5.46 29.39
C SER A 68 -2.06 -4.28 29.22
N THR A 69 -0.84 -4.44 29.73
CA THR A 69 0.25 -3.48 29.59
C THR A 69 1.43 -4.11 28.85
N ILE A 70 1.81 -3.53 27.72
CA ILE A 70 3.01 -3.89 26.95
C ILE A 70 4.02 -2.74 27.06
N GLY A 71 5.07 -2.93 27.87
CA GLY A 71 6.08 -1.90 28.12
C GLY A 71 6.90 -1.55 26.89
N GLY A 72 7.16 -2.53 26.02
CA GLY A 72 7.90 -2.37 24.78
C GLY A 72 6.99 -2.14 23.57
N ARG A 73 7.41 -2.67 22.42
CA ARG A 73 6.63 -2.58 21.18
C ARG A 73 5.84 -3.86 20.93
N ILE A 74 4.69 -3.70 20.28
CA ILE A 74 4.08 -4.75 19.47
C ILE A 74 4.63 -4.60 18.06
N ALA A 75 5.13 -5.69 17.48
CA ALA A 75 5.52 -5.74 16.08
C ALA A 75 5.00 -7.02 15.43
N SER A 76 4.08 -6.92 14.47
CA SER A 76 3.47 -8.12 13.88
C SER A 76 4.45 -8.83 12.96
N GLY A 77 5.13 -8.11 12.06
CA GLY A 77 6.31 -8.62 11.38
C GLY A 77 6.23 -8.49 9.87
N SER A 78 6.24 -9.64 9.19
CA SER A 78 6.15 -9.75 7.74
C SER A 78 5.02 -10.70 7.38
N ASP A 79 4.37 -10.43 6.25
CA ASP A 79 3.14 -11.07 5.77
C ASP A 79 1.89 -10.38 6.34
N ASP A 80 0.69 -10.83 5.99
CA ASP A 80 -0.54 -10.08 6.27
C ASP A 80 -1.03 -10.42 7.69
N ASP A 81 -0.75 -9.54 8.65
CA ASP A 81 -1.00 -9.78 10.07
C ASP A 81 -2.30 -9.16 10.58
N THR A 82 -2.82 -9.68 11.70
CA THR A 82 -3.91 -9.07 12.45
C THR A 82 -3.48 -8.76 13.89
N VAL A 83 -3.69 -7.51 14.32
CA VAL A 83 -3.41 -7.05 15.68
C VAL A 83 -4.68 -6.46 16.27
N ASP A 84 -5.17 -7.07 17.35
CA ASP A 84 -6.39 -6.68 18.05
C ASP A 84 -6.03 -6.13 19.42
N ILE A 85 -6.28 -4.84 19.67
CA ILE A 85 -5.93 -4.22 20.96
C ILE A 85 -7.12 -3.49 21.56
N SER A 86 -7.46 -3.90 22.78
CA SER A 86 -8.58 -3.33 23.53
C SER A 86 -8.21 -3.01 24.99
N GLY A 87 -8.57 -1.82 25.45
CA GLY A 87 -8.45 -1.43 26.87
C GLY A 87 -7.03 -1.48 27.43
N SER A 88 -6.00 -1.37 26.59
CA SER A 88 -4.62 -1.70 26.95
C SER A 88 -3.69 -0.47 26.91
N SER A 89 -2.48 -0.61 27.45
CA SER A 89 -1.41 0.38 27.31
C SER A 89 -0.21 -0.24 26.62
N VAL A 90 0.30 0.41 25.57
CA VAL A 90 1.36 -0.13 24.71
C VAL A 90 2.44 0.93 24.50
N GLY A 91 3.71 0.51 24.39
CA GLY A 91 4.81 1.39 24.02
C GLY A 91 4.67 1.90 22.58
N ASN A 92 5.06 1.08 21.60
CA ASN A 92 4.93 1.40 20.17
C ASN A 92 4.19 0.26 19.46
N ILE A 93 3.61 0.56 18.30
CA ILE A 93 3.04 -0.48 17.43
C ILE A 93 3.66 -0.31 16.04
N ARG A 94 4.18 -1.42 15.49
CA ARG A 94 4.83 -1.47 14.18
C ARG A 94 4.38 -2.70 13.43
N LEU A 95 3.45 -2.58 12.50
CA LEU A 95 2.88 -3.75 11.83
C LEU A 95 3.93 -4.42 10.93
N GLY A 96 4.64 -3.64 10.12
CA GLY A 96 5.85 -4.10 9.45
C GLY A 96 5.67 -4.16 7.94
N SER A 97 5.61 -5.34 7.33
CA SER A 97 5.38 -5.46 5.90
C SER A 97 4.32 -6.49 5.56
N GLY A 98 3.40 -6.17 4.67
CA GLY A 98 2.19 -6.96 4.47
C GLY A 98 1.00 -6.02 4.39
N ASN A 99 -0.19 -6.55 4.18
CA ASN A 99 -1.42 -5.81 4.33
C ASN A 99 -1.98 -6.08 5.72
N ASP A 100 -1.52 -5.31 6.68
CA ASP A 100 -1.78 -5.58 8.08
C ASP A 100 -3.12 -4.99 8.54
N THR A 101 -3.81 -5.62 9.47
CA THR A 101 -5.02 -5.09 10.10
C THR A 101 -4.76 -4.79 11.57
N LEU A 102 -5.04 -3.57 12.00
CA LEU A 102 -5.04 -3.16 13.40
C LEU A 102 -6.43 -2.76 13.85
N ASN A 103 -7.04 -3.54 14.72
CA ASN A 103 -8.27 -3.18 15.43
C ASN A 103 -7.92 -2.50 16.74
N PHE A 104 -8.31 -1.24 16.89
CA PHE A 104 -7.79 -0.39 17.96
C PHE A 104 -8.90 0.28 18.76
N THR A 105 -9.12 -0.15 20.01
CA THR A 105 -10.17 0.39 20.87
C THR A 105 -9.67 0.68 22.29
N SER A 106 -10.09 1.81 22.87
CA SER A 106 -9.84 2.18 24.27
C SER A 106 -8.38 1.99 24.74
N THR A 107 -7.40 2.14 23.85
CA THR A 107 -6.01 1.78 24.09
C THR A 107 -5.12 3.01 24.02
N SER A 108 -4.17 3.13 24.93
CA SER A 108 -3.14 4.18 24.91
C SER A 108 -1.83 3.67 24.31
N VAL A 109 -1.20 4.48 23.46
CA VAL A 109 0.12 4.23 22.89
C VAL A 109 1.03 5.38 23.31
N SER A 110 2.12 5.07 24.02
CA SER A 110 3.05 6.11 24.53
C SER A 110 4.06 6.60 23.49
N GLY A 111 4.36 5.76 22.50
CA GLY A 111 5.16 6.07 21.32
C GLY A 111 4.28 6.37 20.11
N ASP A 112 4.66 5.81 18.96
CA ASP A 112 3.91 5.97 17.72
C ASP A 112 3.34 4.66 17.17
N LEU A 113 2.30 4.83 16.36
CA LEU A 113 1.68 3.79 15.55
C LEU A 113 2.21 3.87 14.11
N ARG A 114 2.72 2.77 13.56
CA ARG A 114 3.12 2.66 12.15
C ARG A 114 2.57 1.38 11.53
N GLY A 115 1.96 1.50 10.36
CA GLY A 115 1.58 0.34 9.54
C GLY A 115 2.85 -0.27 8.96
N GLY A 116 3.39 0.38 7.93
CA GLY A 116 4.71 0.04 7.41
C GLY A 116 4.68 -0.09 5.90
N GLY A 117 4.98 -1.27 5.38
CA GLY A 117 5.07 -1.54 3.96
C GLY A 117 3.95 -2.44 3.47
N GLY A 118 3.00 -1.88 2.72
CA GLY A 118 1.86 -2.58 2.16
C GLY A 118 0.62 -1.71 2.33
N THR A 119 -0.57 -2.29 2.29
CA THR A 119 -1.82 -1.56 2.53
C THR A 119 -2.39 -1.93 3.88
N ASP A 120 -2.12 -1.10 4.87
CA ASP A 120 -2.47 -1.36 6.26
C ASP A 120 -3.85 -0.78 6.61
N THR A 121 -4.67 -1.55 7.31
CA THR A 121 -5.99 -1.14 7.78
C THR A 121 -5.92 -0.76 9.26
N LEU A 122 -6.28 0.48 9.60
CA LEU A 122 -6.50 0.93 10.97
C LEU A 122 -8.00 1.05 11.26
N ASN A 123 -8.55 0.10 11.99
CA ASN A 123 -9.96 0.10 12.39
C ASN A 123 -10.11 0.86 13.71
N LEU A 124 -10.85 1.97 13.66
CA LEU A 124 -11.11 2.88 14.78
C LEU A 124 -12.60 2.89 15.13
N PRO A 125 -12.96 3.02 16.41
CA PRO A 125 -14.36 3.10 16.82
C PRO A 125 -15.00 4.40 16.32
N VAL A 126 -16.32 4.32 16.04
CA VAL A 126 -17.15 5.48 15.68
C VAL A 126 -17.04 6.57 16.75
N GLY A 127 -16.96 7.82 16.31
CA GLY A 127 -16.75 8.97 17.20
C GLY A 127 -15.29 9.28 17.49
N THR A 128 -14.34 8.50 16.94
CA THR A 128 -12.93 8.88 16.93
C THR A 128 -12.74 10.15 16.09
N VAL A 129 -11.96 11.10 16.59
CA VAL A 129 -11.62 12.35 15.91
C VAL A 129 -10.17 12.29 15.45
N ILE A 130 -9.94 12.25 14.15
CA ILE A 130 -8.60 12.22 13.56
C ILE A 130 -8.20 13.65 13.21
N THR A 131 -6.99 14.06 13.59
CA THR A 131 -6.33 15.28 13.15
C THR A 131 -5.16 14.89 12.26
N ASP A 132 -5.43 14.74 10.97
CA ASP A 132 -4.42 14.38 9.98
C ASP A 132 -3.66 15.62 9.49
N THR A 133 -2.34 15.47 9.35
CA THR A 133 -1.44 16.54 8.89
C THR A 133 -1.75 17.04 7.48
N ASN A 134 -2.28 16.20 6.60
CA ASN A 134 -2.61 16.56 5.23
C ASN A 134 -4.11 16.77 4.98
N PHE A 135 -4.96 16.08 5.75
CA PHE A 135 -6.41 16.08 5.52
C PHE A 135 -7.23 16.86 6.57
N GLY A 136 -6.56 17.40 7.59
CA GLY A 136 -7.23 18.17 8.65
C GLY A 136 -8.03 17.27 9.59
N VAL A 137 -9.15 17.79 10.10
CA VAL A 137 -9.96 17.08 11.10
C VAL A 137 -11.02 16.19 10.43
N ILE A 138 -11.03 14.91 10.79
CA ILE A 138 -11.97 13.89 10.29
C ILE A 138 -12.68 13.24 11.48
N ASN A 139 -14.00 13.12 11.40
CA ASN A 139 -14.78 12.34 12.38
C ASN A 139 -15.05 10.94 11.80
N VAL A 140 -14.64 9.91 12.52
CA VAL A 140 -14.85 8.51 12.13
C VAL A 140 -16.34 8.16 12.25
N VAL A 141 -16.90 7.71 11.14
CA VAL A 141 -18.27 7.20 11.05
C VAL A 141 -18.26 5.74 10.59
N ASP A 142 -19.33 5.03 10.89
CA ASP A 142 -19.42 3.59 10.65
C ASP A 142 -19.34 3.23 9.16
N GLY A 143 -18.63 2.14 8.85
CA GLY A 143 -18.51 1.60 7.49
C GLY A 143 -17.71 2.46 6.50
N VAL A 144 -17.07 3.56 6.93
CA VAL A 144 -16.30 4.45 6.05
C VAL A 144 -14.80 4.24 6.24
N GLY A 145 -14.10 3.98 5.13
CA GLY A 145 -12.63 3.95 5.10
C GLY A 145 -12.04 5.31 4.80
N TYR A 146 -10.94 5.65 5.48
CA TYR A 146 -10.21 6.90 5.31
C TYR A 146 -8.76 6.61 4.92
N THR A 147 -8.22 7.40 3.99
CA THR A 147 -6.78 7.41 3.72
C THR A 147 -6.12 8.39 4.69
N LEU A 148 -5.17 7.89 5.47
CA LEU A 148 -4.45 8.68 6.47
C LEU A 148 -2.98 8.83 6.08
N SER A 149 -2.38 9.95 6.48
CA SER A 149 -0.97 10.24 6.21
C SER A 149 -0.14 10.08 7.48
N SER A 150 -0.27 11.03 8.38
CA SER A 150 0.33 11.11 9.69
C SER A 150 -0.46 12.13 10.51
N GLY A 151 -0.42 12.02 11.83
CA GLY A 151 -1.11 12.95 12.70
C GLY A 151 -1.46 12.31 14.02
N THR A 152 -2.60 12.72 14.57
CA THR A 152 -3.14 12.14 15.78
C THR A 152 -4.58 11.71 15.57
N PHE A 153 -5.04 10.75 16.37
CA PHE A 153 -6.47 10.51 16.54
C PHE A 153 -6.81 10.48 18.03
N THR A 154 -7.99 11.01 18.37
CA THR A 154 -8.54 11.02 19.72
C THR A 154 -9.74 10.08 19.74
N LEU A 155 -9.61 8.98 20.48
CA LEU A 155 -10.66 7.99 20.66
C LEU A 155 -11.83 8.57 21.48
N PRO A 156 -13.04 7.96 21.41
CA PRO A 156 -14.16 8.34 22.28
C PRO A 156 -13.85 8.30 23.78
N SER A 157 -12.88 7.49 24.19
CA SER A 157 -12.36 7.43 25.56
C SER A 157 -11.56 8.68 25.98
N GLY A 158 -11.29 9.61 25.05
CA GLY A 158 -10.45 10.79 25.26
C GLY A 158 -8.94 10.53 25.09
N ILE A 159 -8.54 9.30 24.78
CA ILE A 159 -7.14 8.94 24.55
C ILE A 159 -6.70 9.46 23.17
N THR A 160 -5.61 10.22 23.15
CA THR A 160 -4.98 10.69 21.91
C THR A 160 -3.75 9.86 21.58
N VAL A 161 -3.69 9.35 20.36
CA VAL A 161 -2.59 8.53 19.83
C VAL A 161 -1.96 9.20 18.63
N THR A 162 -0.63 9.18 18.55
CA THR A 162 0.12 9.65 17.38
C THR A 162 0.35 8.49 16.42
N TYR A 163 0.05 8.69 15.14
CA TYR A 163 0.33 7.73 14.08
C TYR A 163 1.20 8.36 12.99
N SER A 164 2.04 7.53 12.39
CA SER A 164 2.86 7.91 11.25
C SER A 164 2.90 6.76 10.25
N ALA A 165 2.67 7.07 8.96
CA ALA A 165 2.77 6.07 7.90
C ALA A 165 1.85 4.86 8.10
N PHE A 166 0.55 5.11 8.26
CA PHE A 166 -0.49 4.06 8.17
C PHE A 166 -0.90 3.70 6.73
N GLU A 167 -0.24 4.31 5.75
CA GLU A 167 -0.17 3.82 4.37
C GLU A 167 1.03 4.50 3.71
N ASN A 168 1.81 3.73 2.97
CA ASN A 168 2.79 4.25 2.02
C ASN A 168 2.44 3.73 0.62
N GLY A 169 1.26 4.15 0.16
CA GLY A 169 0.72 3.68 -1.11
C GLY A 169 -0.41 4.50 -1.74
N SER A 170 -1.08 5.41 -1.03
CA SER A 170 -2.14 6.22 -1.66
C SER A 170 -1.58 7.39 -2.48
N GLY A 171 -0.87 7.07 -3.54
CA GLY A 171 -0.97 7.85 -4.77
C GLY A 171 -1.88 7.05 -5.69
N VAL A 172 -3.06 7.56 -6.02
CA VAL A 172 -3.84 6.98 -7.11
C VAL A 172 -2.95 6.99 -8.37
N PRO A 173 -2.87 5.92 -9.17
CA PRO A 173 -2.09 5.92 -10.40
C PRO A 173 -2.48 7.09 -11.32
N CYS A 174 -1.56 8.04 -11.47
CA CYS A 174 -1.72 9.20 -12.35
C CYS A 174 -0.63 9.26 -13.42
N PHE A 175 -1.01 9.73 -14.59
CA PHE A 175 -0.11 10.32 -15.59
C PHE A 175 0.01 11.82 -15.38
N THR A 176 1.06 12.47 -15.88
CA THR A 176 1.12 13.93 -15.91
C THR A 176 0.59 14.50 -17.22
N ARG A 177 0.26 15.80 -17.23
CA ARG A 177 0.01 16.55 -18.48
C ARG A 177 1.10 16.27 -19.53
N ASP A 178 0.71 16.31 -20.80
CA ASP A 178 1.55 16.10 -21.98
C ASP A 178 2.09 14.68 -22.19
N THR A 179 1.79 13.73 -21.29
CA THR A 179 1.99 12.31 -21.55
C THR A 179 1.14 11.87 -22.75
N HIS A 180 1.77 11.23 -23.73
CA HIS A 180 1.08 10.68 -24.90
C HIS A 180 0.59 9.27 -24.61
N ILE A 181 -0.70 9.06 -24.80
CA ILE A 181 -1.35 7.75 -24.69
C ILE A 181 -1.63 7.26 -26.10
N LEU A 182 -1.34 5.99 -26.36
CA LEU A 182 -1.70 5.35 -27.62
C LEU A 182 -3.22 5.24 -27.72
N THR A 183 -3.78 5.74 -28.82
CA THR A 183 -5.19 5.57 -29.18
C THR A 183 -5.29 4.88 -30.53
N GLN A 184 -6.50 4.47 -30.92
CA GLN A 184 -6.75 3.90 -32.24
C GLN A 184 -6.36 4.86 -33.39
N ASP A 185 -6.38 6.17 -33.14
CA ASP A 185 -6.00 7.22 -34.11
C ASP A 185 -4.53 7.66 -33.97
N GLY A 186 -3.74 6.95 -33.16
CA GLY A 186 -2.33 7.25 -32.90
C GLY A 186 -2.08 7.85 -31.51
N MET A 187 -0.88 8.41 -31.32
CA MET A 187 -0.46 8.99 -30.04
C MET A 187 -1.15 10.32 -29.78
N LYS A 188 -1.83 10.42 -28.63
CA LYS A 188 -2.58 11.62 -28.25
C LYS A 188 -2.19 12.04 -26.84
N ALA A 189 -1.92 13.34 -26.66
CA ALA A 189 -1.63 13.89 -25.34
C ALA A 189 -2.84 13.67 -24.41
N ILE A 190 -2.57 13.28 -23.17
CA ILE A 190 -3.60 12.83 -22.23
C ILE A 190 -4.70 13.87 -21.98
N GLN A 191 -4.35 15.16 -21.92
CA GLN A 191 -5.32 16.24 -21.74
C GLN A 191 -6.27 16.44 -22.94
N ALA A 192 -5.97 15.83 -24.10
CA ALA A 192 -6.82 15.89 -25.28
C ALA A 192 -7.76 14.69 -25.41
N LEU A 193 -7.55 13.63 -24.61
CA LEU A 193 -8.40 12.45 -24.58
C LEU A 193 -9.82 12.81 -24.14
N ARG A 194 -10.77 12.04 -24.62
CA ARG A 194 -12.19 12.18 -24.28
C ARG A 194 -12.76 10.85 -23.85
N ILE A 195 -13.78 10.89 -23.00
CA ILE A 195 -14.61 9.72 -22.69
C ILE A 195 -15.14 9.17 -24.01
N GLY A 196 -15.01 7.85 -24.19
CA GLY A 196 -15.34 7.13 -25.42
C GLY A 196 -14.18 6.96 -26.41
N ASP A 197 -13.04 7.64 -26.24
CA ASP A 197 -11.86 7.41 -27.08
C ASP A 197 -11.39 5.94 -26.90
N MET A 198 -11.10 5.27 -28.02
CA MET A 198 -10.66 3.87 -28.02
C MET A 198 -9.15 3.76 -27.80
N VAL A 199 -8.75 3.11 -26.71
CA VAL A 199 -7.35 2.93 -26.31
C VAL A 199 -6.95 1.47 -26.49
N PRO A 200 -5.93 1.15 -27.29
CA PRO A 200 -5.37 -0.20 -27.36
C PRO A 200 -4.93 -0.69 -25.99
N THR A 201 -5.32 -1.92 -25.64
CA THR A 201 -4.98 -2.56 -24.37
C THR A 201 -4.16 -3.83 -24.62
N MET A 202 -3.29 -4.19 -23.68
CA MET A 202 -2.43 -5.36 -23.84
C MET A 202 -3.19 -6.67 -23.55
N GLY A 203 -3.42 -7.45 -24.60
CA GLY A 203 -4.06 -8.77 -24.52
C GLY A 203 -5.59 -8.75 -24.69
N CYS A 204 -6.17 -7.59 -25.00
CA CYS A 204 -7.59 -7.46 -25.34
C CYS A 204 -7.75 -6.48 -26.52
N ASP A 205 -8.95 -6.42 -27.10
CA ASP A 205 -9.29 -5.40 -28.10
C ASP A 205 -9.20 -4.00 -27.49
N PRO A 206 -9.08 -2.93 -28.31
CA PRO A 206 -9.13 -1.56 -27.82
C PRO A 206 -10.37 -1.32 -26.95
N GLN A 207 -10.20 -0.61 -25.83
CA GLN A 207 -11.26 -0.36 -24.85
C GLN A 207 -11.61 1.13 -24.82
N PRO A 208 -12.89 1.48 -24.66
CA PRO A 208 -13.30 2.88 -24.56
C PRO A 208 -12.92 3.45 -23.19
N ILE A 209 -12.36 4.66 -23.18
CA ILE A 209 -12.17 5.40 -21.93
C ILE A 209 -13.55 5.68 -21.33
N ARG A 210 -13.71 5.34 -20.07
CA ARG A 210 -14.97 5.48 -19.35
C ARG A 210 -15.06 6.74 -18.52
N TRP A 211 -13.94 7.13 -17.94
CA TRP A 211 -13.85 8.35 -17.15
C TRP A 211 -12.42 8.89 -17.18
N ILE A 212 -12.30 10.22 -17.08
CA ILE A 212 -11.03 10.93 -17.04
C ILE A 212 -11.03 11.85 -15.83
N GLY A 213 -10.23 11.50 -14.82
CA GLY A 213 -9.97 12.37 -13.68
C GLY A 213 -8.82 13.31 -13.94
N ARG A 214 -8.86 14.51 -13.37
CA ARG A 214 -7.70 15.39 -13.34
C ARG A 214 -7.58 16.17 -12.04
N ARG A 215 -6.35 16.45 -11.63
CA ARG A 215 -6.06 17.28 -10.46
C ARG A 215 -4.74 18.01 -10.62
N GLN A 216 -4.71 19.29 -10.24
CA GLN A 216 -3.50 20.10 -10.32
C GLN A 216 -2.97 20.42 -8.92
N PHE A 217 -1.64 20.41 -8.81
CA PHE A 217 -0.90 20.81 -7.61
C PHE A 217 0.14 21.86 -8.00
N ASP A 218 0.14 22.98 -7.28
CA ASP A 218 1.12 24.05 -7.43
C ASP A 218 2.39 23.79 -6.60
N ARG A 219 3.36 24.69 -6.72
CA ARG A 219 4.65 24.55 -6.00
C ARG A 219 4.47 24.50 -4.50
N ALA A 220 3.53 25.27 -3.94
CA ALA A 220 3.29 25.31 -2.51
C ALA A 220 2.78 23.95 -2.01
N ALA A 221 1.82 23.35 -2.72
CA ALA A 221 1.33 22.01 -2.41
C ALA A 221 2.42 20.94 -2.52
N LEU A 222 3.30 21.04 -3.51
CA LEU A 222 4.43 20.11 -3.68
C LEU A 222 5.48 20.24 -2.56
N LEU A 223 5.71 21.45 -2.06
CA LEU A 223 6.63 21.67 -0.92
C LEU A 223 6.04 21.16 0.40
N VAL A 224 4.74 21.35 0.61
CA VAL A 224 4.02 20.83 1.78
C VAL A 224 3.98 19.30 1.76
N ASN A 225 3.76 18.70 0.58
CA ASN A 225 3.71 17.26 0.43
C ASN A 225 4.62 16.78 -0.73
N PRO A 226 5.91 16.52 -0.46
CA PRO A 226 6.85 15.99 -1.45
C PRO A 226 6.45 14.62 -2.01
N ARG A 227 5.48 13.90 -1.42
CA ARG A 227 4.98 12.64 -1.99
C ARG A 227 4.18 12.86 -3.28
N LEU A 228 3.72 14.09 -3.53
CA LEU A 228 3.05 14.50 -4.76
C LEU A 228 4.02 14.72 -5.93
N LEU A 229 5.33 14.72 -5.69
CA LEU A 229 6.33 14.83 -6.75
C LEU A 229 6.29 13.58 -7.64
N PRO A 230 6.34 13.75 -8.97
CA PRO A 230 6.28 12.63 -9.89
C PRO A 230 7.60 11.85 -9.89
N VAL A 231 7.52 10.58 -10.30
CA VAL A 231 8.69 9.82 -10.76
C VAL A 231 8.87 10.11 -12.24
N ARG A 232 10.07 10.54 -12.63
CA ARG A 232 10.50 10.66 -14.02
C ARG A 232 11.24 9.38 -14.41
N ILE A 233 10.80 8.81 -15.52
CA ILE A 233 11.41 7.67 -16.20
C ILE A 233 11.98 8.22 -17.51
N LEU A 234 13.31 8.28 -17.63
CA LEU A 234 13.96 8.80 -18.83
C LEU A 234 13.68 7.93 -20.05
N ALA A 235 13.72 8.54 -21.23
CA ALA A 235 13.61 7.81 -22.49
C ALA A 235 14.59 6.62 -22.54
N GLY A 236 14.08 5.42 -22.87
CA GLY A 236 14.86 4.18 -22.93
C GLY A 236 15.18 3.50 -21.60
N ALA A 237 14.82 4.07 -20.45
CA ALA A 237 15.22 3.54 -19.14
C ALA A 237 14.58 2.19 -18.76
N LEU A 238 13.43 1.82 -19.33
CA LEU A 238 12.76 0.55 -19.05
C LEU A 238 13.33 -0.62 -19.90
N GLY A 239 14.04 -0.31 -20.98
CA GLY A 239 14.54 -1.28 -21.95
C GLY A 239 13.89 -1.15 -23.32
N GLU A 240 14.51 -1.74 -24.35
CA GLU A 240 14.00 -1.75 -25.74
C GLU A 240 13.72 -0.35 -26.32
N GLY A 241 14.40 0.68 -25.82
CA GLY A 241 14.17 2.07 -26.22
C GLY A 241 12.88 2.69 -25.64
N LEU A 242 12.32 2.09 -24.58
CA LEU A 242 11.12 2.57 -23.90
C LEU A 242 11.41 3.18 -22.51
N PRO A 243 10.64 4.18 -22.06
CA PRO A 243 9.64 4.91 -22.86
C PRO A 243 10.29 5.69 -24.02
N HIS A 244 9.54 6.01 -25.06
CA HIS A 244 10.08 6.69 -26.25
C HIS A 244 10.51 8.13 -25.94
N ARG A 245 9.85 8.75 -24.96
CA ARG A 245 10.16 10.06 -24.38
C ARG A 245 10.18 9.94 -22.86
N ASP A 246 10.75 10.93 -22.19
CA ASP A 246 10.63 11.03 -20.73
C ASP A 246 9.17 10.93 -20.30
N LEU A 247 8.88 9.95 -19.45
CA LEU A 247 7.56 9.69 -18.91
C LEU A 247 7.52 10.10 -17.43
N LEU A 248 6.56 10.93 -17.08
CA LEU A 248 6.31 11.36 -15.70
C LEU A 248 5.00 10.75 -15.22
N VAL A 249 5.08 10.08 -14.07
CA VAL A 249 3.93 9.41 -13.45
C VAL A 249 3.95 9.63 -11.95
N SER A 250 2.80 9.50 -11.31
CA SER A 250 2.73 9.48 -9.84
C SER A 250 3.59 8.32 -9.29
N ARG A 251 4.07 8.47 -8.05
CA ARG A 251 4.98 7.51 -7.40
C ARG A 251 4.45 6.07 -7.39
N GLN A 252 3.14 5.89 -7.29
CA GLN A 252 2.50 4.57 -7.16
C GLN A 252 1.93 4.04 -8.47
N HIS A 253 2.06 4.79 -9.57
CA HIS A 253 1.68 4.33 -10.89
C HIS A 253 2.52 3.11 -11.27
N ARG A 254 1.87 1.98 -11.57
CA ARG A 254 2.58 0.74 -11.87
C ARG A 254 2.95 0.64 -13.34
N MET A 255 4.23 0.44 -13.59
CA MET A 255 4.76 0.12 -14.90
C MET A 255 4.77 -1.39 -15.09
N LEU A 256 4.53 -1.87 -16.31
CA LEU A 256 4.70 -3.28 -16.63
C LEU A 256 6.19 -3.62 -16.64
N VAL A 257 6.55 -4.71 -15.96
CA VAL A 257 7.82 -5.40 -16.11
C VAL A 257 7.55 -6.71 -16.82
N GLN A 258 8.21 -6.91 -17.96
CA GLN A 258 8.09 -8.09 -18.79
C GLN A 258 9.47 -8.72 -18.98
N SER A 259 9.76 -9.79 -18.23
CA SER A 259 11.11 -10.39 -18.24
C SER A 259 11.15 -11.87 -17.85
N ARG A 260 12.21 -12.58 -18.32
CA ARG A 260 12.52 -13.94 -17.84
C ARG A 260 12.88 -14.00 -16.36
N ILE A 261 13.25 -12.86 -15.74
CA ILE A 261 13.51 -12.81 -14.29
C ILE A 261 12.18 -12.88 -13.55
N ALA A 262 11.17 -12.14 -13.99
CA ALA A 262 9.81 -12.22 -13.45
C ALA A 262 9.26 -13.65 -13.57
N GLU A 263 9.43 -14.30 -14.73
CA GLU A 263 8.99 -15.69 -14.95
C GLU A 263 9.61 -16.65 -13.94
N ARG A 264 10.92 -16.57 -13.72
CA ARG A 264 11.63 -17.42 -12.76
C ARG A 264 11.25 -17.15 -11.31
N MET A 265 10.80 -15.95 -10.99
CA MET A 265 10.45 -15.57 -9.62
C MET A 265 8.99 -15.84 -9.29
N PHE A 266 8.09 -15.65 -10.25
CA PHE A 266 6.66 -15.57 -10.01
C PHE A 266 5.84 -16.53 -10.88
N GLY A 267 6.48 -17.31 -11.76
CA GLY A 267 5.78 -18.18 -12.70
C GLY A 267 5.06 -17.44 -13.83
N THR A 268 5.23 -16.12 -13.94
CA THR A 268 4.66 -15.27 -15.01
C THR A 268 5.71 -14.30 -15.52
N THR A 269 5.73 -14.06 -16.84
CA THR A 269 6.64 -13.12 -17.48
C THR A 269 6.28 -11.67 -17.20
N GLU A 270 5.04 -11.38 -16.82
CA GLU A 270 4.45 -10.04 -16.74
C GLU A 270 3.97 -9.72 -15.32
N VAL A 271 4.51 -8.62 -14.76
CA VAL A 271 4.12 -8.11 -13.44
C VAL A 271 4.03 -6.59 -13.44
N LEU A 272 3.19 -6.04 -12.57
CA LEU A 272 3.04 -4.59 -12.39
C LEU A 272 3.83 -4.11 -11.16
N ILE A 273 4.70 -3.12 -11.35
CA ILE A 273 5.58 -2.59 -10.29
C ILE A 273 5.41 -1.07 -10.18
N PRO A 274 5.14 -0.52 -8.99
CA PRO A 274 5.05 0.92 -8.76
C PRO A 274 6.33 1.66 -9.20
N ALA A 275 6.20 2.80 -9.88
CA ALA A 275 7.31 3.59 -10.38
C ALA A 275 8.32 3.97 -9.28
N ILE A 276 7.86 4.21 -8.05
CA ILE A 276 8.73 4.51 -6.90
C ILE A 276 9.67 3.36 -6.54
N LYS A 277 9.29 2.11 -6.80
CA LYS A 277 10.17 0.95 -6.57
C LYS A 277 11.23 0.82 -7.66
N LEU A 278 11.05 1.50 -8.78
CA LEU A 278 11.98 1.49 -9.91
C LEU A 278 13.08 2.55 -9.78
N THR A 279 13.02 3.48 -8.82
CA THR A 279 13.97 4.59 -8.70
C THR A 279 15.39 4.17 -8.32
N SER A 280 15.60 2.91 -7.96
CA SER A 280 16.95 2.35 -7.81
C SER A 280 17.60 1.97 -9.14
N LEU A 281 16.86 2.00 -10.24
CA LEU A 281 17.37 1.71 -11.58
C LEU A 281 17.93 2.99 -12.24
N PRO A 282 18.98 2.86 -13.07
CA PRO A 282 19.51 3.99 -13.82
C PRO A 282 18.45 4.68 -14.68
N GLY A 283 18.39 6.00 -14.62
CA GLY A 283 17.47 6.80 -15.43
C GLY A 283 16.03 6.90 -14.89
N ILE A 284 15.78 6.45 -13.66
CA ILE A 284 14.47 6.57 -13.00
C ILE A 284 14.65 7.25 -11.64
N TYR A 285 13.98 8.38 -11.41
CA TYR A 285 14.16 9.17 -10.19
C TYR A 285 12.94 10.04 -9.87
N ILE A 286 12.84 10.52 -8.63
CA ILE A 286 11.81 11.49 -8.22
C ILE A 286 12.21 12.86 -8.75
N ASP A 287 11.33 13.53 -9.48
CA ASP A 287 11.63 14.84 -10.07
C ASP A 287 11.27 15.99 -9.13
N GLU A 288 12.26 16.41 -8.34
CA GLU A 288 12.14 17.52 -7.39
C GLU A 288 12.18 18.91 -8.06
N ALA A 289 12.54 18.98 -9.35
CA ALA A 289 12.65 20.24 -10.09
C ALA A 289 11.30 20.76 -10.59
N VAL A 290 10.27 19.90 -10.63
CA VAL A 290 8.91 20.24 -11.07
C VAL A 290 8.34 21.38 -10.22
N GLN A 291 7.85 22.43 -10.88
CA GLN A 291 7.24 23.59 -10.22
C GLN A 291 5.74 23.41 -9.97
N SER A 292 5.05 22.66 -10.81
CA SER A 292 3.65 22.31 -10.67
C SER A 292 3.38 21.04 -11.45
N VAL A 293 2.42 20.24 -11.01
CA VAL A 293 2.05 19.01 -11.70
C VAL A 293 0.53 18.96 -11.86
N GLU A 294 0.08 18.58 -13.05
CA GLU A 294 -1.31 18.24 -13.30
C GLU A 294 -1.36 16.76 -13.63
N TYR A 295 -2.12 16.04 -12.82
CA TYR A 295 -2.26 14.60 -12.87
C TYR A 295 -3.58 14.21 -13.53
N PHE A 296 -3.55 13.12 -14.30
CA PHE A 296 -4.68 12.57 -15.04
C PHE A 296 -4.86 11.09 -14.72
N HIS A 297 -6.12 10.65 -14.64
CA HIS A 297 -6.53 9.27 -14.43
C HIS A 297 -7.35 8.79 -15.61
N LEU A 298 -7.14 7.56 -16.06
CA LEU A 298 -7.93 6.93 -17.11
C LEU A 298 -8.59 5.68 -16.56
N LEU A 299 -9.91 5.68 -16.48
CA LEU A 299 -10.71 4.53 -16.06
C LEU A 299 -11.34 3.85 -17.28
N PHE A 300 -11.45 2.53 -17.22
CA PHE A 300 -12.08 1.66 -18.21
C PHE A 300 -13.05 0.73 -17.49
N ASP A 301 -13.75 -0.14 -18.22
CA ASP A 301 -14.67 -1.13 -17.63
C ASP A 301 -13.96 -2.17 -16.75
N ARG A 302 -12.65 -2.34 -16.94
CA ARG A 302 -11.77 -3.18 -16.13
C ARG A 302 -10.40 -2.54 -16.06
N HIS A 303 -9.59 -3.02 -15.13
CA HIS A 303 -8.17 -2.68 -15.12
C HIS A 303 -7.47 -3.24 -16.36
N HIS A 304 -6.82 -2.36 -17.13
CA HIS A 304 -6.06 -2.72 -18.32
C HIS A 304 -4.61 -2.26 -18.23
N VAL A 305 -3.75 -2.92 -18.99
CA VAL A 305 -2.44 -2.38 -19.35
C VAL A 305 -2.60 -1.61 -20.66
N ILE A 306 -2.26 -0.33 -20.65
CA ILE A 306 -2.26 0.60 -21.79
C ILE A 306 -0.84 1.04 -22.12
N PHE A 307 -0.68 1.90 -23.12
CA PHE A 307 0.64 2.36 -23.59
C PHE A 307 0.77 3.88 -23.44
N ALA A 308 1.71 4.32 -22.62
CA ALA A 308 2.06 5.72 -22.39
C ALA A 308 3.50 5.98 -22.83
N GLU A 309 3.72 6.91 -23.77
CA GLU A 309 5.01 7.10 -24.45
C GLU A 309 5.56 5.76 -24.98
N ASP A 310 4.66 4.93 -25.54
CA ASP A 310 4.87 3.54 -25.99
C ASP A 310 5.24 2.52 -24.88
N ALA A 311 5.44 2.96 -23.64
CA ALA A 311 5.70 2.08 -22.52
C ALA A 311 4.42 1.45 -21.95
N PRO A 312 4.38 0.13 -21.73
CA PRO A 312 3.24 -0.55 -21.12
C PRO A 312 3.11 -0.19 -19.63
N THR A 313 1.90 0.21 -19.23
CA THR A 313 1.60 0.77 -17.92
C THR A 313 0.15 0.49 -17.54
N GLU A 314 -0.19 0.58 -16.25
CA GLU A 314 -1.57 0.39 -15.82
C GLU A 314 -2.51 1.55 -16.22
N SER A 315 -3.79 1.24 -16.44
CA SER A 315 -4.88 2.19 -16.29
C SER A 315 -5.20 2.39 -14.80
N LEU A 316 -6.14 3.29 -14.48
CA LEU A 316 -6.63 3.36 -13.10
C LEU A 316 -7.20 1.99 -12.70
N PHE A 317 -6.62 1.40 -11.66
CA PHE A 317 -7.10 0.17 -11.05
C PHE A 317 -8.08 0.51 -9.93
N THR A 318 -9.37 0.28 -10.13
CA THR A 318 -10.42 0.54 -9.15
C THR A 318 -10.61 -0.61 -8.17
N GLY A 319 -9.53 -1.03 -7.51
CA GLY A 319 -9.66 -1.75 -6.25
C GLY A 319 -10.42 -0.90 -5.22
N VAL A 320 -11.03 -1.53 -4.21
CA VAL A 320 -11.82 -0.86 -3.13
C VAL A 320 -11.07 0.35 -2.50
N GLU A 321 -9.74 0.35 -2.58
CA GLU A 321 -8.81 1.39 -2.07
C GLU A 321 -8.58 2.57 -3.04
N ALA A 322 -8.56 2.34 -4.36
CA ALA A 322 -8.33 3.40 -5.34
C ALA A 322 -9.54 4.32 -5.52
N LEU A 323 -10.75 3.80 -5.30
CA LEU A 323 -11.98 4.60 -5.26
C LEU A 323 -12.07 5.48 -4.01
N LYS A 324 -11.43 5.06 -2.90
CA LYS A 324 -11.41 5.81 -1.63
C LYS A 324 -10.43 6.99 -1.63
N SER A 325 -9.41 6.95 -2.48
CA SER A 325 -8.37 7.98 -2.59
C SER A 325 -8.66 9.06 -3.65
N LEU A 326 -9.77 8.91 -4.40
CA LEU A 326 -10.33 9.95 -5.27
C LEU A 326 -11.14 10.95 -4.42
N GLY A 327 -11.04 12.24 -4.73
CA GLY A 327 -11.82 13.28 -4.03
C GLY A 327 -13.33 13.03 -4.15
N SER A 328 -14.12 13.55 -3.21
CA SER A 328 -15.57 13.29 -3.12
C SER A 328 -16.33 13.56 -4.43
N GLU A 329 -15.93 14.60 -5.17
CA GLU A 329 -16.53 14.97 -6.47
C GLU A 329 -16.20 13.95 -7.57
N ALA A 330 -14.93 13.54 -7.69
CA ALA A 330 -14.48 12.53 -8.65
C ALA A 330 -15.06 11.15 -8.33
N ARG A 331 -15.16 10.81 -7.05
CA ARG A 331 -15.76 9.57 -6.57
C ARG A 331 -17.26 9.54 -6.85
N GLN A 332 -17.97 10.65 -6.63
CA GLN A 332 -19.39 10.76 -6.94
C GLN A 332 -19.65 10.65 -8.45
N GLU A 333 -18.84 11.32 -9.27
CA GLU A 333 -18.94 11.21 -10.74
C GLU A 333 -18.67 9.77 -11.22
N ILE A 334 -17.67 9.08 -10.68
CA ILE A 334 -17.40 7.67 -11.00
C ILE A 334 -18.57 6.78 -10.59
N PHE A 335 -19.16 6.99 -9.42
CA PHE A 335 -20.32 6.21 -8.96
C PHE A 335 -21.62 6.52 -9.72
N GLU A 336 -21.77 7.72 -10.26
CA GLU A 336 -22.87 8.07 -11.16
C GLU A 336 -22.73 7.38 -12.53
N ILE A 337 -21.50 7.15 -13.00
CA ILE A 337 -21.22 6.47 -14.28
C ILE A 337 -21.15 4.94 -14.12
N PHE A 338 -20.67 4.45 -12.97
CA PHE A 338 -20.53 3.03 -12.61
C PHE A 338 -21.19 2.73 -11.26
N PRO A 339 -22.53 2.66 -11.19
CA PRO A 339 -23.25 2.32 -9.97
C PRO A 339 -22.81 0.95 -9.38
N GLU A 340 -22.38 0.02 -10.23
CA GLU A 340 -21.91 -1.31 -9.84
C GLU A 340 -20.61 -1.30 -9.01
N LEU A 341 -19.80 -0.23 -9.07
CA LEU A 341 -18.62 -0.06 -8.21
C LEU A 341 -18.98 0.23 -6.75
N ILE A 342 -20.26 0.46 -6.45
CA ILE A 342 -20.80 0.63 -5.09
C ILE A 342 -21.03 -0.74 -4.42
N GLU A 343 -21.39 -1.77 -5.20
CA GLU A 343 -21.90 -3.05 -4.68
C GLU A 343 -20.96 -4.25 -4.90
N ASN A 344 -19.89 -4.13 -5.70
CA ASN A 344 -19.00 -5.25 -6.01
C ASN A 344 -17.58 -5.10 -5.46
N HIS A 345 -17.17 -6.09 -4.67
CA HIS A 345 -15.84 -6.24 -4.10
C HIS A 345 -14.83 -6.71 -5.15
N GLY A 346 -13.73 -5.95 -5.31
CA GLY A 346 -12.46 -6.45 -5.84
C GLY A 346 -12.41 -6.74 -7.33
N GLU A 347 -12.10 -5.74 -8.15
CA GLU A 347 -11.57 -5.99 -9.48
C GLU A 347 -10.23 -6.74 -9.37
N ASN A 348 -10.02 -7.72 -10.25
CA ASN A 348 -8.71 -8.34 -10.38
C ASN A 348 -7.77 -7.40 -11.15
N PRO A 349 -6.49 -7.29 -10.76
CA PRO A 349 -5.56 -6.46 -11.49
C PRO A 349 -5.29 -7.02 -12.89
N ALA A 350 -4.99 -6.14 -13.85
CA ALA A 350 -4.71 -6.51 -15.24
C ALA A 350 -3.59 -7.55 -15.36
N ARG A 351 -2.61 -7.48 -14.45
CA ARG A 351 -1.49 -8.42 -14.31
C ARG A 351 -1.16 -8.61 -12.83
N PHE A 352 -0.39 -9.66 -12.54
CA PHE A 352 0.07 -9.96 -11.19
C PHE A 352 0.85 -8.79 -10.58
N ILE A 353 0.51 -8.41 -9.35
CA ILE A 353 1.22 -7.40 -8.56
C ILE A 353 1.95 -8.15 -7.44
N PRO A 354 3.28 -8.34 -7.52
CA PRO A 354 4.04 -9.01 -6.46
C PRO A 354 3.99 -8.20 -5.17
N CYS A 355 4.15 -8.84 -4.00
CA CYS A 355 4.21 -8.13 -2.73
C CYS A 355 5.47 -7.24 -2.63
N GLY A 356 5.50 -6.27 -1.72
CA GLY A 356 6.58 -5.26 -1.66
C GLY A 356 8.00 -5.85 -1.55
N ARG A 357 8.16 -6.96 -0.83
CA ARG A 357 9.43 -7.70 -0.73
C ARG A 357 9.83 -8.33 -2.05
N GLN A 358 8.88 -9.01 -2.71
CA GLN A 358 9.08 -9.62 -4.01
C GLN A 358 9.45 -8.60 -5.08
N GLN A 359 8.81 -7.43 -5.09
CA GLN A 359 9.16 -6.31 -5.97
C GLN A 359 10.62 -5.88 -5.77
N SER A 360 11.04 -5.70 -4.52
CA SER A 360 12.42 -5.29 -4.19
C SER A 360 13.45 -6.32 -4.65
N HIS A 361 13.18 -7.61 -4.44
CA HIS A 361 14.02 -8.71 -4.93
C HIS A 361 14.09 -8.76 -6.46
N LEU A 362 12.98 -8.48 -7.16
CA LEU A 362 12.94 -8.45 -8.62
C LEU A 362 13.89 -7.36 -9.15
N ILE A 363 13.77 -6.14 -8.61
CA ILE A 363 14.60 -5.00 -9.02
C ILE A 363 16.08 -5.25 -8.73
N GLN A 364 16.41 -5.81 -7.56
CA GLN A 364 17.78 -6.21 -7.24
C GLN A 364 18.35 -7.22 -8.23
N ARG A 365 17.54 -8.19 -8.68
CA ARG A 365 17.99 -9.17 -9.68
C ARG A 365 18.17 -8.56 -11.06
N HIS A 366 17.32 -7.63 -11.47
CA HIS A 366 17.51 -6.87 -12.71
C HIS A 366 18.82 -6.06 -12.69
N LEU A 367 19.09 -5.35 -11.59
CA LEU A 367 20.35 -4.64 -11.37
C LEU A 367 21.55 -5.58 -11.40
N LYS A 368 21.54 -6.63 -10.58
CA LYS A 368 22.65 -7.59 -10.44
C LYS A 368 23.01 -8.26 -11.77
N ASN A 369 22.00 -8.58 -12.59
CA ASN A 369 22.21 -9.28 -13.86
C ASN A 369 22.33 -8.34 -15.06
N ASN A 370 22.28 -7.01 -14.84
CA ASN A 370 22.26 -5.98 -15.88
C ASN A 370 21.24 -6.29 -17.00
N LYS A 371 19.99 -6.56 -16.60
CA LYS A 371 18.90 -6.91 -17.53
C LYS A 371 17.81 -5.85 -17.51
N PRO A 372 17.31 -5.40 -18.69
CA PRO A 372 16.22 -4.43 -18.75
C PRO A 372 14.91 -5.00 -18.19
N LEU A 373 13.99 -4.11 -17.81
CA LEU A 373 12.67 -4.46 -17.28
C LEU A 373 11.70 -4.93 -18.37
N LEU A 374 11.87 -4.43 -19.59
CA LEU A 374 11.12 -4.86 -20.77
C LEU A 374 12.07 -5.65 -21.69
N GLN A 375 11.65 -6.85 -22.08
CA GLN A 375 12.34 -7.71 -23.04
C GLN A 375 11.31 -8.25 -24.03
N ARG A 376 11.59 -8.15 -25.33
CA ARG A 376 10.74 -8.81 -26.34
C ARG A 376 10.85 -10.33 -26.17
N ASN A 377 9.72 -11.03 -26.22
CA ASN A 377 9.68 -12.48 -26.33
C ASN A 377 10.33 -12.89 -27.67
N GLY A 378 11.61 -13.26 -27.63
CA GLY A 378 12.34 -13.77 -28.81
C GLY A 378 13.66 -13.06 -29.07
N ALA A 379 14.65 -13.27 -28.20
CA ALA A 379 16.07 -13.25 -28.53
C ALA A 379 16.79 -14.35 -27.71
#